data_AF-A0AAN9A8C1-F1
#
_entry.id   AF-A0AAN9A8C1-F1
#
_cell.length_a   1.000
_cell.length_b   1.000
_cell.length_c   1.000
_cell.angle_alpha   90.00
_cell.angle_beta   90.00
_cell.angle_gamma   90.00
#
_symmetry.space_group_name_H-M   'P 1'
#
loop_
_entity.id
_entity.type
_entity.pdbx_description
1 polymer ?
#
loop_
_entity_poly.entity_id
_entity_poly.type
_entity_poly.pdbx_seq_one_letter_code
_entity_poly.pdbx_strand_id
1 'polypeptide(L)'
;MFSRTDDLKIGTFVGEDSLGNKYYQDDNLMMGRNRWVIYHPRYGVDYEGSLVPPEWFGWLHHKTDQPPTKVAPVSYGWLSGHQENVTGTEEAYTPYTTTKPKIEAWVPPKKS
;
A
#
# COMPACT_ATOMS: atom_id res chain seq x y z
N MET A 1 -9.27 15.60 13.81
CA MET A 1 -8.04 14.90 14.29
C MET A 1 -8.39 13.80 15.29
N PHE A 2 -9.18 14.08 16.33
CA PHE A 2 -9.61 13.06 17.32
C PHE A 2 -10.36 11.86 16.74
N SER A 3 -11.34 12.09 15.87
CA SER A 3 -12.22 11.03 15.32
C SER A 3 -11.52 10.05 14.35
N ARG A 4 -10.23 10.22 14.07
CA ARG A 4 -9.53 9.47 13.02
C ARG A 4 -8.47 8.50 13.51
N THR A 5 -7.77 8.84 14.59
CA THR A 5 -6.65 8.05 15.12
C THR A 5 -6.91 7.51 16.52
N ASP A 6 -8.08 7.81 17.11
CA ASP A 6 -8.54 7.41 18.46
C ASP A 6 -7.54 7.69 19.60
N ASP A 7 -6.48 8.46 19.32
CA ASP A 7 -5.39 8.79 20.22
C ASP A 7 -4.89 10.21 19.94
N LEU A 8 -4.58 10.94 21.01
CA LEU A 8 -3.99 12.27 20.96
C LEU A 8 -2.46 12.13 21.03
N LYS A 9 -1.84 11.86 19.88
CA LYS A 9 -0.39 11.88 19.76
C LYS A 9 0.08 13.17 19.09
N ILE A 10 1.13 13.76 19.65
CA ILE A 10 1.88 14.85 19.02
C ILE A 10 3.26 14.26 18.70
N GLY A 11 3.77 14.53 17.51
CA GLY A 11 5.06 14.00 17.07
C GLY A 11 5.69 14.90 16.03
N THR A 12 6.97 14.65 15.78
CA THR A 12 7.74 15.34 14.74
C THR A 12 7.27 14.86 13.37
N PHE A 13 6.97 15.81 12.48
CA PHE A 13 6.64 15.49 11.09
C PHE A 13 7.89 15.01 10.35
N VAL A 14 7.81 13.81 9.78
CA VAL A 14 8.94 13.14 9.09
C VAL A 14 8.83 13.29 7.58
N GLY A 15 7.61 13.27 7.04
CA GLY A 15 7.36 13.45 5.62
C GLY A 15 5.94 13.08 5.20
N GLU A 16 5.70 13.23 3.90
CA GLU A 16 4.44 12.95 3.23
C GLU A 16 4.73 12.07 2.00
N ASP A 17 3.84 11.11 1.71
CA ASP A 17 3.94 10.26 0.53
C ASP A 17 3.21 10.83 -0.69
N SER A 18 3.23 10.10 -1.81
CA SER A 18 2.53 10.50 -3.04
C SER A 18 1.01 10.47 -2.93
N LEU A 19 0.45 9.76 -1.95
CA LEU A 19 -0.99 9.68 -1.69
C LEU A 19 -1.47 10.77 -0.71
N GLY A 20 -0.54 11.53 -0.14
CA GLY A 20 -0.78 12.58 0.84
C GLY A 20 -0.92 12.07 2.28
N ASN A 21 -0.47 10.84 2.57
CA ASN A 21 -0.38 10.33 3.93
C ASN A 21 0.83 10.95 4.63
N LYS A 22 0.63 11.37 5.89
CA LYS A 22 1.64 12.08 6.68
C LYS A 22 2.22 11.19 7.76
N TYR A 23 3.54 11.17 7.87
CA TYR A 23 4.28 10.30 8.77
C TYR A 23 4.89 11.11 9.92
N TYR A 24 4.79 10.55 11.12
CA TYR A 24 5.22 11.20 12.35
C TYR A 24 6.05 10.26 13.23
N GLN A 25 6.96 10.84 14.00
CA GLN A 25 7.80 10.13 14.96
C GLN A 25 7.91 10.90 16.28
N ASP A 26 7.89 10.17 17.40
CA ASP A 26 8.25 10.67 18.73
C ASP A 26 9.02 9.61 19.52
N ASP A 27 10.31 9.86 19.77
CA ASP A 27 11.21 8.94 20.46
C ASP A 27 10.95 8.85 21.98
N ASN A 28 10.11 9.74 22.52
CA ASN A 28 9.66 9.64 23.92
C ASN A 28 8.60 8.56 24.13
N LEU A 29 7.93 8.12 23.05
CA LEU A 29 6.95 7.06 23.10
C LEU A 29 7.63 5.68 23.06
N MET A 30 6.97 4.69 23.64
CA MET A 30 7.44 3.31 23.59
C MET A 30 7.57 2.81 22.14
N MET A 31 8.58 1.98 21.89
CA MET A 31 8.80 1.32 20.61
C MET A 31 7.52 0.61 20.13
N GLY A 32 7.17 0.81 18.86
CA GLY A 32 5.92 0.33 18.27
C GLY A 32 4.75 1.33 18.34
N ARG A 33 4.84 2.36 19.20
CA ARG A 33 3.93 3.53 19.19
C ARG A 33 4.62 4.82 18.76
N ASN A 34 5.95 4.83 18.72
CA ASN A 34 6.78 5.97 18.40
C ASN A 34 6.72 6.40 16.93
N ARG A 35 6.28 5.54 16.00
CA ARG A 35 6.07 5.89 14.59
C ARG A 35 4.60 5.65 14.24
N TRP A 36 3.98 6.60 13.54
CA TRP A 36 2.60 6.45 13.06
C TRP A 36 2.36 7.22 11.78
N VAL A 37 1.28 6.86 11.11
CA VAL A 37 0.78 7.51 9.89
C VAL A 37 -0.57 8.16 10.17
N ILE A 38 -0.79 9.32 9.56
CA ILE A 38 -2.10 9.96 9.44
C ILE A 38 -2.46 9.94 7.96
N TYR A 39 -3.44 9.10 7.61
CA TYR A 39 -3.89 8.95 6.22
C TYR A 39 -4.51 10.23 5.67
N HIS A 40 -4.43 10.42 4.36
CA HIS A 40 -4.97 11.61 3.71
C HIS A 40 -6.48 11.81 3.99
N PRO A 41 -6.97 13.06 4.20
CA PRO A 41 -8.39 13.36 4.45
C PRO A 41 -9.37 12.81 3.43
N ARG A 42 -8.96 12.64 2.17
CA ARG A 42 -9.80 12.11 1.08
C ARG A 42 -10.42 10.74 1.38
N TYR A 43 -9.75 9.91 2.18
CA TYR A 43 -10.20 8.56 2.50
C TYR A 43 -11.26 8.52 3.61
N GLY A 44 -11.59 9.67 4.23
CA GLY A 44 -12.64 9.72 5.25
C GLY A 44 -12.38 8.77 6.42
N VAL A 45 -13.35 7.91 6.71
CA VAL A 45 -13.30 6.82 7.71
C VAL A 45 -12.82 5.49 7.12
N ASP A 46 -12.82 5.36 5.79
CA ASP A 46 -12.47 4.15 5.06
C ASP A 46 -10.97 4.06 4.77
N TYR A 47 -10.15 4.60 5.67
CA TYR A 47 -8.70 4.48 5.55
C TYR A 47 -8.27 3.05 5.90
N GLU A 48 -7.29 2.51 5.17
CA GLU A 48 -6.83 1.14 5.34
C GLU A 48 -5.30 1.09 5.45
N GLY A 49 -4.77 0.09 6.14
CA GLY A 49 -3.33 -0.17 6.24
C GLY A 49 -2.62 -0.40 4.91
N SER A 50 -3.35 -0.83 3.88
CA SER A 50 -2.81 -1.08 2.54
C SER A 50 -2.42 0.20 1.80
N LEU A 51 -2.91 1.37 2.24
CA LEU A 51 -2.64 2.68 1.63
C LEU A 51 -1.21 3.20 1.90
N VAL A 52 -0.43 2.50 2.72
CA VAL A 52 0.97 2.86 2.98
C VAL A 52 1.82 2.32 1.84
N PRO A 53 2.49 3.18 1.05
CA PRO A 53 3.29 2.72 -0.06
C PRO A 53 4.58 2.02 0.42
N PRO A 54 5.18 1.17 -0.43
CA PRO A 54 6.29 0.30 -0.03
C PRO A 54 7.51 1.05 0.54
N GLU A 55 7.80 2.25 0.04
CA GLU A 55 8.91 3.08 0.50
C GLU A 55 8.74 3.55 1.95
N TRP A 56 7.51 3.79 2.39
CA TRP A 56 7.19 4.18 3.77
C TRP A 56 6.90 2.97 4.66
N PHE A 57 6.46 1.85 4.07
CA PHE A 57 6.16 0.62 4.80
C PHE A 57 7.36 0.13 5.62
N GLY A 58 8.56 0.15 5.03
CA GLY A 58 9.79 -0.30 5.70
C GLY A 58 10.14 0.55 6.93
N TRP A 59 10.02 1.86 6.83
CA TRP A 59 10.30 2.78 7.94
C TRP A 59 9.22 2.70 9.03
N LEU A 60 7.94 2.65 8.65
CA LEU A 60 6.82 2.55 9.59
C LEU A 60 6.88 1.26 10.42
N HIS A 61 7.28 0.14 9.81
CA HIS A 61 7.38 -1.17 10.47
C HIS A 61 8.76 -1.47 11.05
N HIS A 62 9.59 -0.45 11.30
CA HIS A 62 10.93 -0.60 11.89
C HIS A 62 11.87 -1.57 11.13
N LYS A 63 11.66 -1.79 9.83
CA LYS A 63 12.62 -2.54 9.00
C LYS A 63 13.86 -1.71 8.68
N THR A 64 13.71 -0.40 8.66
CA THR A 64 14.78 0.57 8.39
C THR A 64 14.62 1.78 9.32
N ASP A 65 15.75 2.38 9.69
CA ASP A 65 15.76 3.61 10.51
C ASP A 65 15.65 4.88 9.67
N GLN A 66 16.00 4.79 8.39
CA GLN A 66 16.05 5.92 7.49
C GLN A 66 14.74 6.00 6.70
N PRO A 67 13.97 7.10 6.81
CA PRO A 67 12.77 7.29 6.01
C PRO A 67 13.12 7.55 4.54
N PRO A 68 12.17 7.36 3.61
CA PRO A 68 12.40 7.61 2.19
C PRO A 68 12.73 9.08 1.86
N THR A 69 12.46 10.00 2.80
CA THR A 69 12.88 11.41 2.70
C THR A 69 14.38 11.61 2.90
N LYS A 70 15.07 10.70 3.59
CA LYS A 70 16.54 10.73 3.75
C LYS A 70 17.26 9.90 2.70
N VAL A 71 16.70 8.75 2.35
CA VAL A 71 17.22 7.86 1.30
C VAL A 71 16.15 7.63 0.27
N ALA A 72 16.36 8.19 -0.92
CA ALA A 72 15.41 8.03 -2.00
C ALA A 72 15.22 6.54 -2.36
N PRO A 73 13.97 6.09 -2.58
CA PRO A 73 13.71 4.73 -3.04
C PRO A 73 14.29 4.51 -4.44
N VAL A 74 14.72 3.27 -4.70
CA VAL A 74 15.25 2.90 -6.02
C VAL A 74 14.11 2.83 -7.03
N SER A 75 14.26 3.53 -8.15
CA SER A 75 13.30 3.51 -9.25
C SER A 75 13.82 2.66 -10.40
N TYR A 76 12.99 1.72 -10.85
CA TYR A 76 13.25 0.90 -12.04
C TYR A 76 12.12 1.10 -13.04
N GLY A 77 12.41 0.99 -14.35
CA GLY A 77 11.39 1.21 -15.39
C GLY A 77 10.26 0.17 -15.41
N TRP A 78 10.44 -0.98 -14.76
CA TRP A 78 9.42 -2.01 -14.59
C TRP A 78 8.65 -1.90 -13.27
N LEU A 79 9.04 -0.98 -12.39
CA LEU A 79 8.40 -0.82 -11.08
C LEU A 79 7.12 -0.01 -11.25
N SER A 80 5.98 -0.67 -11.03
CA SER A 80 4.68 -0.02 -11.03
C SER A 80 4.49 0.88 -9.81
N GLY A 81 3.63 1.89 -9.95
CA GLY A 81 3.18 2.70 -8.82
C GLY A 81 2.43 1.87 -7.78
N HIS A 82 2.38 2.38 -6.56
CA HIS A 82 1.63 1.75 -5.48
C HIS A 82 0.12 1.74 -5.79
N GLN A 83 -0.50 0.58 -5.56
CA GLN A 83 -1.94 0.36 -5.62
C GLN A 83 -2.39 -0.24 -4.29
N GLU A 84 -3.52 0.24 -3.79
CA GLU A 84 -4.18 -0.24 -2.58
C GLU A 84 -4.75 -1.65 -2.72
N ASN A 85 -5.18 -2.22 -1.60
CA ASN A 85 -5.87 -3.50 -1.59
C ASN A 85 -7.29 -3.36 -2.15
N VAL A 86 -7.53 -3.94 -3.33
CA VAL A 86 -8.82 -3.93 -4.03
C VAL A 86 -9.70 -5.16 -3.72
N THR A 87 -9.40 -5.91 -2.66
CA THR A 87 -10.20 -7.07 -2.25
C THR A 87 -11.65 -6.66 -1.96
N GLY A 88 -12.62 -7.41 -2.49
CA GLY A 88 -14.04 -7.13 -2.30
C GLY A 88 -14.62 -6.06 -3.23
N THR A 89 -13.82 -5.52 -4.15
CA THR A 89 -14.26 -4.61 -5.22
C THR A 89 -14.35 -5.34 -6.57
N GLU A 90 -14.85 -4.67 -7.60
CA GLU A 90 -14.85 -5.19 -8.98
C GLU A 90 -13.44 -5.39 -9.55
N GLU A 91 -12.43 -4.71 -9.01
CA GLU A 91 -11.03 -4.82 -9.43
C GLU A 91 -10.28 -5.96 -8.73
N ALA A 92 -10.96 -6.75 -7.89
CA ALA A 92 -10.34 -7.85 -7.16
C ALA A 92 -9.72 -8.88 -8.11
N TYR A 93 -8.51 -9.33 -7.77
CA TYR A 93 -7.81 -10.35 -8.55
C TYR A 93 -8.60 -11.66 -8.57
N THR A 94 -8.99 -12.09 -9.77
CA THR A 94 -9.63 -13.38 -10.01
C THR A 94 -8.64 -14.33 -10.69
N PRO A 95 -8.28 -15.47 -10.06
CA PRO A 95 -7.33 -16.39 -10.64
C PRO A 95 -7.89 -17.06 -11.90
N TYR A 96 -7.03 -17.22 -12.90
CA TYR A 96 -7.35 -17.94 -14.14
C TYR A 96 -6.19 -18.86 -14.53
N THR A 97 -6.45 -19.84 -15.40
CA THR A 97 -5.38 -20.67 -15.95
C THR A 97 -4.52 -19.83 -16.90
N THR A 98 -3.24 -19.70 -16.57
CA THR A 98 -2.24 -19.10 -17.47
C THR A 98 -1.80 -20.05 -18.58
N THR A 99 -2.24 -21.31 -18.51
CA THR A 99 -1.92 -22.36 -19.49
C THR A 99 -3.02 -22.55 -20.51
N LYS A 100 -2.62 -22.74 -21.77
CA LYS A 100 -3.51 -23.17 -22.85
C LYS A 100 -3.92 -24.64 -22.64
N PRO A 101 -5.08 -25.06 -23.18
CA PRO A 101 -5.46 -26.47 -23.19
C PRO A 101 -4.34 -27.33 -23.81
N LYS A 102 -4.00 -28.45 -23.16
CA LYS A 102 -2.93 -29.35 -23.62
C LYS A 102 -3.36 -30.26 -24.77
N ILE A 103 -4.66 -30.46 -24.94
CA ILE A 103 -5.25 -31.35 -25.94
C ILE A 103 -6.09 -30.48 -26.87
N GLU A 104 -5.80 -30.55 -28.16
CA GLU A 104 -6.60 -29.91 -29.20
C GLU A 104 -7.78 -30.81 -29.57
N ALA A 105 -9.00 -30.28 -29.49
CA ALA A 105 -10.20 -31.03 -29.85
C ALA A 105 -10.38 -31.04 -31.38
N TRP A 106 -10.76 -32.19 -31.93
CA TRP A 106 -11.17 -32.29 -33.33
C TRP A 106 -12.48 -31.53 -33.57
N VAL A 107 -12.52 -30.68 -34.60
CA VAL A 107 -13.71 -29.90 -35.00
C VAL A 107 -14.35 -30.57 -36.23
N PRO A 108 -15.61 -31.05 -36.15
CA PRO A 108 -16.26 -31.73 -37.26
C PRO A 108 -16.58 -30.79 -38.43
N PRO A 109 -16.51 -31.26 -39.69
CA PRO A 109 -16.93 -30.47 -40.84
C PRO A 109 -18.45 -30.22 -40.82
N LYS A 110 -18.89 -29.03 -41.24
CA LYS A 110 -20.32 -28.73 -41.42
C LYS A 110 -20.88 -29.56 -42.58
N LYS A 111 -22.07 -30.17 -42.41
CA LYS A 111 -22.81 -30.76 -43.52
C LYS A 111 -23.28 -29.66 -44.48
N SER A 112 -23.10 -29.91 -45.77
CA SER A 112 -23.65 -29.09 -46.86
C SER A 112 -25.17 -29.14 -46.90
#